data_AF-A0A1S0TI47-F1
#
_entry.id   AF-A0A1S0TI47-F1
#
_cell.length_a   1.000
_cell.length_b   1.000
_cell.length_c   1.000
_cell.angle_alpha   90.00
_cell.angle_beta   90.00
_cell.angle_gamma   90.00
#
_symmetry.space_group_name_H-M   'P 1'
#
loop_
_entity.id
_entity.type
_entity.pdbx_description
1 polymer ?
#
loop_
_entity_poly.entity_id
_entity_poly.type
_entity_poly.pdbx_seq_one_letter_code
_entity_poly.pdbx_strand_id
1 'polypeptide(L)' 'MIFQGQVISSNIEAKLNAWEVALYEFATKTYINQPIKLLVLGSEIVNQELIKDSQRMAPYFVAVNGRNERMV' A
#
# COMPACT_ATOMS: atom_id res chain seq x y z
N MET A 1 -10.76 19.21 9.72
CA MET A 1 -11.66 19.21 8.55
C MET A 1 -11.83 17.77 8.12
N ILE A 2 -13.06 17.28 7.98
CA ILE A 2 -13.35 15.88 7.61
C ILE A 2 -14.09 15.93 6.27
N PHE A 3 -13.54 15.25 5.26
CA PHE A 3 -14.21 15.02 3.99
C PHE A 3 -14.48 13.54 3.85
N GLN A 4 -15.72 13.17 3.56
CA GLN A 4 -16.14 11.79 3.37
C GLN A 4 -16.71 11.63 1.96
N GLY A 5 -16.06 10.79 1.15
CA GLY A 5 -16.63 10.31 -0.11
C GLY A 5 -17.54 9.11 0.17
N GLN A 6 -18.76 9.12 -0.37
CA GLN A 6 -19.62 7.94 -0.31
C GLN A 6 -19.24 6.95 -1.41
N VAL A 7 -19.08 5.67 -1.03
CA VAL A 7 -18.86 4.58 -1.98
C VAL A 7 -20.21 4.08 -2.46
N ILE A 8 -20.66 4.61 -3.61
CA ILE A 8 -22.01 4.34 -4.15
C ILE A 8 -21.95 3.31 -5.30
N SER A 9 -20.77 3.08 -5.88
CA SER A 9 -20.54 2.09 -6.92
C SER A 9 -19.07 1.67 -6.98
N SER A 10 -18.79 0.51 -7.58
CA SER A 10 -17.41 0.02 -7.81
C SER A 10 -16.56 0.96 -8.67
N ASN A 11 -17.18 1.71 -9.59
CA ASN A 11 -16.48 2.72 -10.39
C ASN A 11 -16.02 3.91 -9.51
N ILE A 12 -16.88 4.36 -8.59
CA ILE A 12 -16.52 5.43 -7.64
C ILE A 12 -15.45 4.92 -6.67
N GLU A 13 -15.56 3.69 -6.21
CA GLU A 13 -14.54 3.03 -5.37
C GLU A 13 -13.17 3.03 -6.05
N ALA A 14 -13.08 2.59 -7.30
CA ALA A 14 -11.82 2.59 -8.05
C ALA A 14 -11.22 4.00 -8.19
N LYS A 15 -12.06 5.03 -8.40
CA LYS A 15 -11.61 6.43 -8.47
C LYS A 15 -11.13 6.94 -7.12
N LEU A 16 -11.81 6.59 -6.03
CA LEU A 16 -11.40 6.96 -4.67
C LEU A 16 -10.09 6.28 -4.28
N ASN A 17 -9.91 5.00 -4.65
CA ASN A 17 -8.67 4.27 -4.44
C ASN A 17 -7.51 4.90 -5.23
N ALA A 18 -7.73 5.25 -6.50
CA ALA A 18 -6.72 5.94 -7.30
C ALA A 18 -6.35 7.32 -6.73
N TRP A 19 -7.35 8.06 -6.23
CA TRP A 19 -7.13 9.34 -5.56
C TRP A 19 -6.32 9.19 -4.27
N GLU A 20 -6.63 8.17 -3.46
CA GLU A 20 -5.94 7.87 -2.22
C GLU A 20 -4.44 7.64 -2.46
N VAL A 21 -4.11 6.80 -3.45
CA VAL A 21 -2.72 6.52 -3.83
C VAL A 21 -2.02 7.77 -4.35
N ALA A 22 -2.67 8.56 -5.22
CA ALA A 22 -2.09 9.79 -5.75
C ALA A 22 -1.79 10.82 -4.65
N LEU A 23 -2.67 10.96 -3.66
CA LEU A 23 -2.45 11.85 -2.52
C LEU A 23 -1.29 11.37 -1.65
N TYR A 24 -1.19 10.06 -1.41
CA TYR A 24 -0.07 9.48 -0.68
C TYR A 24 1.27 9.72 -1.38
N GLU A 25 1.33 9.53 -2.69
CA GLU A 25 2.53 9.83 -3.46
C GLU A 25 2.90 11.31 -3.41
N PHE A 26 1.92 12.20 -3.54
CA PHE A 26 2.16 13.64 -3.40
C PHE A 26 2.72 13.99 -2.01
N ALA A 27 2.11 13.48 -0.94
CA ALA A 27 2.53 13.75 0.43
C ALA A 27 3.92 13.20 0.75
N THR A 28 4.30 12.07 0.15
CA THR A 28 5.59 11.40 0.44
C THR A 28 6.73 11.84 -0.48
N LYS A 29 6.45 12.14 -1.76
CA LYS A 29 7.47 12.41 -2.78
C LYS A 29 7.56 13.88 -3.18
N THR A 30 6.45 14.62 -3.14
CA THR A 30 6.38 15.98 -3.67
C THR A 30 6.34 17.04 -2.57
N TYR A 31 5.62 16.77 -1.49
CA TYR A 31 5.44 17.70 -0.37
C TYR A 31 6.56 17.54 0.68
N ILE A 32 7.82 17.61 0.24
CA ILE A 32 9.00 17.44 1.09
C ILE A 32 9.50 18.82 1.55
N ASN A 33 10.07 18.91 2.76
CA ASN A 33 10.64 20.12 3.37
C ASN A 33 9.67 21.28 3.59
N GLN A 34 8.41 20.95 3.86
CA GLN A 34 7.37 21.91 4.18
C GLN A 34 7.26 22.09 5.70
N PRO A 35 6.85 23.27 6.19
CA PRO A 35 6.71 23.53 7.62
C PRO A 35 5.59 22.71 8.28
N ILE A 36 4.72 22.09 7.49
CA ILE A 36 3.63 21.23 7.94
C ILE A 36 3.88 19.83 7.40
N LYS A 37 3.68 18.81 8.24
CA LYS A 37 3.77 17.41 7.82
C LYS A 37 2.41 16.90 7.37
N LEU A 38 2.34 16.34 6.16
CA LEU A 38 1.19 15.61 5.67
C LEU A 38 1.35 14.12 6.00
N LEU A 39 0.35 13.55 6.66
CA LEU A 39 0.24 12.12 6.93
C LEU A 39 -1.02 11.62 6.24
N VAL A 40 -0.86 10.66 5.34
CA VAL A 40 -1.95 10.07 4.57
C VAL A 40 -2.04 8.60 4.92
N LEU A 41 -3.22 8.17 5.35
CA LEU A 41 -3.55 6.80 5.69
C LEU A 41 -4.83 6.44 4.93
N GLY A 42 -4.86 5.24 4.37
CA GLY A 42 -6.04 4.70 3.72
C GLY A 42 -5.90 3.22 3.44
N SER A 43 -7.02 2.59 3.11
CA SER A 43 -7.11 1.13 3.01
C SER A 43 -6.34 0.57 1.81
N GLU A 44 -6.35 1.29 0.69
CA GLU A 44 -5.67 0.85 -0.52
C GLU A 44 -4.15 0.97 -0.36
N ILE A 45 -3.67 2.04 0.28
CA ILE A 45 -2.25 2.21 0.61
C ILE A 45 -1.77 1.04 1.48
N VAL A 46 -2.52 0.71 2.54
CA VAL A 46 -2.17 -0.40 3.45
C VAL A 46 -2.15 -1.72 2.70
N ASN A 47 -3.15 -1.98 1.84
CA ASN A 47 -3.23 -3.19 1.04
C ASN A 47 -2.00 -3.35 0.12
N GLN A 48 -1.58 -2.28 -0.56
CA GLN A 48 -0.40 -2.31 -1.43
C GLN A 48 0.89 -2.59 -0.66
N GLU A 49 1.07 -1.99 0.51
CA GLU A 49 2.26 -2.26 1.34
C GLU A 49 2.27 -3.70 1.86
N LEU A 50 1.12 -4.27 2.24
CA LEU A 50 1.01 -5.68 2.64
C LEU A 50 1.33 -6.64 1.49
N ILE A 51 0.87 -6.34 0.27
CA ILE A 51 1.19 -7.13 -0.93
C ILE A 51 2.70 -7.08 -1.22
N LYS A 52 3.31 -5.89 -1.17
CA LYS A 52 4.76 -5.72 -1.37
C LYS A 52 5.56 -6.49 -0.34
N ASP A 53 5.16 -6.44 0.92
CA ASP A 53 5.82 -7.18 2.00
C ASP A 53 5.67 -8.69 1.80
N SER A 54 4.47 -9.15 1.45
CA SER A 54 4.19 -10.56 1.13
C SER A 54 5.07 -11.06 -0.02
N GLN A 55 5.22 -10.28 -1.10
CA GLN A 55 6.11 -10.61 -2.21
C GLN A 55 7.58 -10.67 -1.79
N ARG A 56 8.02 -9.76 -0.92
CA ARG A 56 9.38 -9.74 -0.38
C ARG A 56 9.66 -10.95 0.51
N MET A 57 8.65 -11.46 1.23
CA MET A 57 8.78 -12.63 2.09
C MET A 57 8.68 -13.96 1.34
N ALA A 58 8.01 -14.00 0.18
CA ALA A 58 7.79 -15.22 -0.61
C ALA A 58 9.05 -16.09 -0.84
N PRO A 59 10.23 -15.54 -1.17
CA PRO A 59 11.45 -16.33 -1.37
C PRO A 59 11.93 -17.08 -0.11
N TYR A 60 11.69 -16.53 1.09
CA TYR A 60 12.10 -17.18 2.34
C TYR A 60 11.27 -18.43 2.62
N PHE A 61 9.98 -18.41 2.28
CA PHE A 61 9.11 -19.59 2.40
C PHE A 61 9.53 -20.71 1.44
N VAL A 62 9.96 -20.38 0.22
CA VAL A 62 10.46 -21.35 -0.76
C VAL A 62 11.83 -21.90 -0.36
N ALA A 63 12.74 -21.05 0.12
CA ALA A 63 14.08 -21.45 0.55
C ALA A 63 14.07 -22.38 1.77
N VAL A 64 13.10 -22.22 2.67
CA VAL A 64 12.90 -23.13 3.81
C VAL A 64 12.45 -24.51 3.34
N ASN A 65 11.51 -24.60 2.40
CA ASN A 65 11.09 -25.89 1.84
C ASN A 65 12.19 -26.56 0.99
N GLY A 66 12.89 -25.81 0.13
CA GLY A 66 13.93 -26.36 -0.73
C GLY A 66 15.20 -26.80 -0.02
N ARG A 67 15.47 -26.33 1.21
CA ARG A 67 16.56 -26.84 2.06
C ARG A 67 16.22 -28.18 2.73
N ASN A 68 14.95 -28.42 3.06
CA ASN A 68 14.52 -29.69 3.64
C ASN A 68 14.53 -30.84 2.62
N GLU A 69 14.34 -30.54 1.33
CA GLU A 69 14.38 -31.54 0.25
C GLU A 69 15.79 -31.92 -0.22
N ARG A 70 16.83 -31.15 0.12
CA ARG A 70 18.22 -31.44 -0.26
C ARG A 70 19.04 -32.16 0.82
N MET A 71 18.42 -32.50 1.95
CA MET A 71 19.04 -33.26 3.05
C MET A 71 18.44 -34.67 3.24
N VAL A 72 17.71 -35.17 2.24
CA VAL A 72 17.18 -36.55 2.18
C VAL A 72 17.80 -37.28 1.01
#